data_AF-A0A9W8TQU3-F1
#
_entry.id   AF-A0A9W8TQU3-F1
#
_cell.length_a   1.000
_cell.length_b   1.000
_cell.length_c   1.000
_cell.angle_alpha   90.00
_cell.angle_beta   90.00
_cell.angle_gamma   90.00
#
_symmetry.space_group_name_H-M   'P 1'
#
loop_
_entity.id
_entity.type
_entity.pdbx_description
1 polymer ?
#
loop_
_entity_poly.entity_id
_entity_poly.type
_entity_poly.pdbx_seq_one_letter_code
_entity_poly.pdbx_strand_id
1 'polypeptide(L)'
;MKSGATVHIRQSNNINTGLESSNLSRCNNTVGRLLRAGQWATDYWIWELISWLISSVLLAGVILTLSLHQNQPLPEWPFGITINALISFLSSLSTSALIGVVASIIGQGGWATLTSAKRPLVQLEMSLQSVGPVIVIASLATAPFVQQITNVELTNDAVDTATILALRNYPNLRMENQFSQPLSYGDVPNLVTAAFYGGLYFPGNLTDPLNRSSLQHRPICSTGNCAFPKFDSLAVCSACANITNQLVTSRNSSGARWSLPNGFVLTEEESMPVISTTGAFDPLILHAGLPIANITAIQPCQDTDGTICSSIAQECMLHWCLNRYSSSVVQGILHEEVTDTVKYGYTINADRLSDELYIFQTNSSFAHTTVAETYSTLNISRWGSDQLGRLIAQTLTVQVFRLSESTKTDAFEVVDGSNLVFPGVPLNMSPMFEAMALSLTAAVRSYRHDETTLQLVKGQAFKEVPLLRVRWGWIALPIALQIASLLLLCYVALRTSRQRLPVWKLSVLATVFFGVRIREHIADPVPIQLMDMSVVASELDHRAMKTGLET
;
A
#
# COMPACT_ATOMS: atom_id res chain seq x y z
N MET A 1 -91.96 -59.16 5.67
CA MET A 1 -91.17 -59.23 6.92
C MET A 1 -90.09 -58.17 6.81
N LYS A 2 -90.24 -57.07 7.56
CA LYS A 2 -89.43 -56.69 8.75
C LYS A 2 -88.00 -56.36 8.32
N SER A 3 -87.36 -55.23 8.62
CA SER A 3 -87.52 -54.16 9.62
C SER A 3 -86.38 -53.17 9.25
N GLY A 4 -86.53 -51.85 9.12
CA GLY A 4 -86.90 -50.89 10.15
C GLY A 4 -85.67 -50.40 10.91
N ALA A 5 -85.20 -49.16 10.64
CA ALA A 5 -84.75 -48.17 11.64
C ALA A 5 -84.11 -46.91 11.00
N THR A 6 -84.94 -45.86 10.99
CA THR A 6 -84.74 -44.39 10.95
C THR A 6 -83.56 -43.79 11.71
N VAL A 7 -83.00 -42.68 11.18
CA VAL A 7 -82.64 -41.48 11.95
C VAL A 7 -83.03 -40.21 11.16
N HIS A 8 -83.79 -39.34 11.81
CA HIS A 8 -84.28 -38.02 11.37
C HIS A 8 -83.17 -36.97 11.35
N ILE A 9 -83.16 -36.04 10.37
CA ILE A 9 -83.04 -34.59 10.62
C ILE A 9 -83.97 -33.79 9.66
N ARG A 10 -84.76 -32.93 10.32
CA ARG A 10 -85.67 -31.84 9.92
C ARG A 10 -85.40 -31.06 8.62
N GLN A 11 -86.50 -30.66 7.98
CA GLN A 11 -86.63 -29.59 6.98
C GLN A 11 -86.10 -28.23 7.47
N SER A 12 -85.50 -27.45 6.57
CA SER A 12 -85.80 -26.00 6.49
C SER A 12 -85.69 -25.49 5.05
N ASN A 13 -86.67 -24.69 4.66
CA ASN A 13 -86.85 -24.05 3.37
C ASN A 13 -85.70 -23.13 2.95
N ASN A 14 -85.64 -22.91 1.62
CA ASN A 14 -85.18 -21.72 0.89
C ASN A 14 -84.52 -20.60 1.70
N ILE A 15 -83.30 -20.21 1.32
CA ILE A 15 -82.83 -18.81 1.12
C ILE A 15 -81.34 -18.84 0.69
N ASN A 16 -80.98 -17.99 -0.28
CA ASN A 16 -79.62 -17.64 -0.77
C ASN A 16 -79.00 -18.39 -1.98
N THR A 17 -79.69 -18.41 -3.13
CA THR A 17 -79.07 -18.59 -4.46
C THR A 17 -78.60 -17.28 -5.12
N GLY A 18 -78.66 -16.14 -4.41
CA GLY A 18 -78.31 -14.80 -4.93
C GLY A 18 -76.91 -14.27 -4.59
N LEU A 19 -76.23 -14.83 -3.58
CA LEU A 19 -74.91 -14.33 -3.14
C LEU A 19 -73.72 -14.99 -3.86
N GLU A 20 -73.86 -16.23 -4.37
CA GLU A 20 -72.80 -16.88 -5.14
C GLU A 20 -72.74 -16.39 -6.60
N SER A 21 -73.87 -16.12 -7.24
CA SER A 21 -73.92 -15.64 -8.63
C SER A 21 -73.42 -14.20 -8.80
N SER A 22 -73.60 -13.34 -7.78
CA SER A 22 -73.09 -11.96 -7.78
C SER A 22 -71.58 -11.90 -7.56
N ASN A 23 -71.01 -12.77 -6.73
CA ASN A 23 -69.56 -12.85 -6.55
C ASN A 23 -68.86 -13.50 -7.75
N LEU A 24 -69.45 -14.52 -8.38
CA LEU A 24 -68.91 -15.15 -9.60
C LEU A 24 -68.96 -14.22 -10.81
N SER A 25 -70.04 -13.44 -10.97
CA SER A 25 -70.17 -12.45 -12.05
C SER A 25 -69.29 -11.21 -11.84
N ARG A 26 -69.12 -10.75 -10.59
CA ARG A 26 -68.19 -9.66 -10.26
C ARG A 26 -66.74 -10.09 -10.47
N CYS A 27 -66.38 -11.33 -10.11
CA CYS A 27 -65.07 -11.92 -10.36
C CYS A 27 -64.81 -12.15 -11.87
N ASN A 28 -65.79 -12.65 -12.63
CA ASN A 28 -65.69 -12.75 -14.10
C ASN A 28 -65.55 -11.38 -14.78
N ASN A 29 -66.18 -10.33 -14.23
CA ASN A 29 -66.06 -8.97 -14.76
C ASN A 29 -64.71 -8.31 -14.42
N THR A 30 -64.15 -8.53 -13.23
CA THR A 30 -62.78 -8.04 -12.89
C THR A 30 -61.71 -8.84 -13.63
N VAL A 31 -61.81 -10.17 -13.66
CA VAL A 31 -60.90 -11.04 -14.44
C VAL A 31 -61.00 -10.71 -15.94
N GLY A 32 -62.20 -10.54 -16.48
CA GLY A 32 -62.41 -10.15 -17.87
C GLY A 32 -61.92 -8.73 -18.22
N ARG A 33 -61.93 -7.79 -17.26
CA ARG A 33 -61.32 -6.46 -17.42
C ARG A 33 -59.79 -6.52 -17.35
N LEU A 34 -59.23 -7.31 -16.44
CA LEU A 34 -57.78 -7.52 -16.33
C LEU A 34 -57.21 -8.24 -17.56
N LEU A 35 -57.92 -9.26 -18.06
CA LEU A 35 -57.55 -9.96 -19.29
C LEU A 35 -57.63 -9.04 -20.52
N ARG A 36 -58.69 -8.22 -20.65
CA ARG A 36 -58.80 -7.22 -21.72
C ARG A 36 -57.73 -6.13 -21.63
N ALA A 37 -57.42 -5.66 -20.43
CA ALA A 37 -56.35 -4.70 -20.20
C ALA A 37 -54.96 -5.30 -20.54
N GLY A 38 -54.74 -6.57 -20.19
CA GLY A 38 -53.52 -7.32 -20.54
C GLY A 38 -53.37 -7.52 -22.05
N GLN A 39 -54.47 -7.82 -22.75
CA GLN A 39 -54.49 -7.90 -24.23
C GLN A 39 -54.18 -6.54 -24.86
N TRP A 40 -54.82 -5.46 -24.39
CA TRP A 40 -54.53 -4.10 -24.85
C TRP A 40 -53.06 -3.71 -24.64
N ALA A 41 -52.49 -3.99 -23.46
CA ALA A 41 -51.09 -3.73 -23.16
C ALA A 41 -50.13 -4.54 -24.05
N THR A 42 -50.53 -5.75 -24.44
CA THR A 42 -49.78 -6.61 -25.36
C THR A 42 -49.83 -6.07 -26.79
N ASP A 43 -50.98 -5.57 -27.24
CA ASP A 43 -51.17 -5.00 -28.58
C ASP A 43 -50.40 -3.69 -28.76
N TYR A 44 -50.26 -2.89 -27.70
CA TYR A 44 -49.55 -1.60 -27.72
C TYR A 44 -48.08 -1.66 -27.23
N TRP A 45 -47.49 -2.86 -27.10
CA TRP A 45 -46.07 -3.04 -26.68
C TRP A 45 -45.70 -2.42 -25.32
N ILE A 46 -46.68 -2.23 -24.44
CA ILE A 46 -46.50 -1.54 -23.16
C ILE A 46 -45.60 -2.36 -22.24
N TRP A 47 -45.73 -3.68 -22.23
CA TRP A 47 -44.90 -4.57 -21.41
C TRP A 47 -43.42 -4.54 -21.81
N GLU A 48 -43.12 -4.50 -23.10
CA GLU A 48 -41.75 -4.40 -23.60
C GLU A 48 -41.15 -3.03 -23.30
N LEU A 49 -41.94 -1.95 -23.40
CA LEU A 49 -41.50 -0.62 -23.00
C LEU A 49 -41.22 -0.54 -21.49
N ILE A 50 -42.08 -1.12 -20.65
CA ILE A 50 -41.86 -1.20 -19.21
C ILE A 50 -40.59 -2.02 -18.90
N SER A 51 -40.40 -3.17 -19.54
CA SER A 51 -39.20 -4.00 -19.36
C SER A 51 -37.92 -3.26 -19.78
N TRP A 52 -37.98 -2.51 -20.88
CA TRP A 52 -36.88 -1.65 -21.32
C TRP A 52 -36.60 -0.49 -20.33
N LEU A 53 -37.65 0.14 -19.80
CA LEU A 53 -37.51 1.17 -18.77
C LEU A 53 -36.89 0.63 -17.48
N ILE A 54 -37.34 -0.54 -17.01
CA ILE A 54 -36.76 -1.23 -15.85
C ILE A 54 -35.28 -1.50 -16.09
N SER A 55 -34.92 -2.04 -17.26
CA SER A 55 -33.53 -2.26 -17.66
C SER A 55 -32.71 -0.95 -17.63
N SER A 56 -33.26 0.13 -18.17
CA SER A 56 -32.61 1.44 -18.19
C SER A 56 -32.39 2.03 -16.79
N VAL A 57 -33.37 1.89 -15.89
CA VAL A 57 -33.25 2.33 -14.49
C VAL A 57 -32.19 1.53 -13.74
N LEU A 58 -32.12 0.22 -13.96
CA LEU A 58 -31.09 -0.63 -13.34
C LEU A 58 -29.68 -0.26 -13.82
N LEU A 59 -29.51 0.01 -15.11
CA LEU A 59 -28.24 0.50 -15.66
C LEU A 59 -27.87 1.88 -15.10
N ALA A 60 -28.84 2.79 -14.97
CA ALA A 60 -28.63 4.08 -14.31
C ALA A 60 -28.21 3.92 -12.84
N GLY A 61 -28.76 2.92 -12.14
CA GLY A 61 -28.34 2.55 -10.78
C GLY A 61 -26.87 2.11 -10.73
N VAL A 62 -26.38 1.36 -11.71
CA VAL A 62 -24.95 1.01 -11.84
C VAL A 62 -24.10 2.27 -12.03
N ILE A 63 -24.49 3.15 -12.97
CA ILE A 63 -23.80 4.42 -13.24
C ILE A 63 -23.71 5.28 -11.99
N LEU A 64 -24.83 5.45 -11.29
CA LEU A 64 -24.92 6.27 -10.09
C LEU A 64 -24.04 5.72 -8.97
N THR A 65 -24.09 4.41 -8.73
CA THR A 65 -23.27 3.75 -7.70
C THR A 65 -21.77 3.98 -7.96
N LEU A 66 -21.35 3.83 -9.22
CA LEU A 66 -19.96 4.06 -9.63
C LEU A 66 -19.55 5.53 -9.50
N SER A 67 -20.43 6.46 -9.89
CA SER A 67 -20.15 7.90 -9.79
C SER A 67 -20.01 8.37 -8.34
N LEU A 68 -20.83 7.83 -7.42
CA LEU A 68 -20.78 8.22 -6.01
C LEU A 68 -19.52 7.72 -5.29
N HIS A 69 -18.97 6.59 -5.72
CA HIS A 69 -17.78 5.97 -5.12
C HIS A 69 -16.50 6.23 -5.94
N GLN A 70 -16.54 7.14 -6.92
CA GLN A 70 -15.36 7.46 -7.72
C GLN A 70 -14.31 8.18 -6.87
N ASN A 71 -13.07 7.68 -6.91
CA ASN A 71 -11.94 8.17 -6.14
C ASN A 71 -12.13 8.12 -4.61
N GLN A 72 -12.93 7.16 -4.15
CA GLN A 72 -13.13 6.91 -2.72
C GLN A 72 -12.50 5.57 -2.31
N PRO A 73 -12.11 5.42 -1.03
CA PRO A 73 -11.71 4.12 -0.50
C PRO A 73 -12.84 3.11 -0.64
N LEU A 74 -12.50 1.82 -0.72
CA LEU A 74 -13.51 0.77 -0.84
C LEU A 74 -14.52 0.87 0.33
N PRO A 75 -15.82 0.99 0.06
CA PRO A 75 -16.82 1.11 1.11
C PRO A 75 -16.96 -0.22 1.86
N GLU A 76 -16.93 -0.17 3.18
CA GLU A 76 -17.24 -1.31 4.04
C GLU A 76 -18.75 -1.34 4.31
N TRP A 77 -19.50 -2.10 3.52
CA TRP A 77 -20.95 -2.26 3.73
C TRP A 77 -21.24 -3.28 4.85
N PRO A 78 -22.26 -3.04 5.69
CA PRO A 78 -22.53 -3.81 6.92
C PRO A 78 -22.86 -5.30 6.72
N PHE A 79 -23.05 -5.74 5.48
CA PHE A 79 -23.33 -7.13 5.11
C PHE A 79 -22.21 -7.81 4.32
N GLY A 80 -21.03 -7.17 4.19
CA GLY A 80 -19.90 -7.71 3.41
C GLY A 80 -20.15 -7.80 1.90
N ILE A 81 -21.22 -7.19 1.39
CA ILE A 81 -21.50 -7.10 -0.05
C ILE A 81 -20.43 -6.18 -0.66
N THR A 82 -19.69 -6.67 -1.65
CA THR A 82 -18.70 -5.87 -2.37
C THR A 82 -19.38 -5.02 -3.45
N ILE A 83 -18.75 -3.90 -3.83
CA ILE A 83 -19.26 -3.07 -4.93
C ILE A 83 -19.38 -3.87 -6.23
N ASN A 84 -18.43 -4.80 -6.47
CA ASN A 84 -18.43 -5.71 -7.62
C ASN A 84 -19.63 -6.67 -7.60
N ALA A 85 -20.06 -7.14 -6.42
CA ALA A 85 -21.25 -7.97 -6.29
C ALA A 85 -22.52 -7.18 -6.63
N LEU A 86 -22.65 -5.95 -6.13
CA LEU A 86 -23.82 -5.11 -6.40
C LEU A 86 -23.93 -4.76 -7.90
N ILE A 87 -22.85 -4.29 -8.53
CA ILE A 87 -22.88 -3.94 -9.96
C ILE A 87 -23.13 -5.18 -10.84
N SER A 88 -22.60 -6.35 -10.47
CA SER A 88 -22.84 -7.60 -11.20
C SER A 88 -24.30 -8.02 -11.12
N PHE A 89 -24.92 -7.89 -9.94
CA PHE A 89 -26.33 -8.20 -9.74
C PHE A 89 -27.23 -7.25 -10.55
N LEU A 90 -27.04 -5.93 -10.42
CA LEU A 90 -27.83 -4.92 -11.13
C LEU A 90 -27.66 -5.04 -12.65
N SER A 91 -26.44 -5.27 -13.14
CA SER A 91 -26.16 -5.46 -14.57
C SER A 91 -26.78 -6.74 -15.12
N SER A 92 -26.73 -7.84 -14.37
CA SER A 92 -27.35 -9.11 -14.79
C SER A 92 -28.85 -8.98 -14.90
N LEU A 93 -29.49 -8.31 -13.92
CA LEU A 93 -30.93 -8.07 -13.95
C LEU A 93 -31.33 -7.11 -15.09
N SER A 94 -30.54 -6.06 -15.32
CA SER A 94 -30.69 -5.15 -16.47
C SER A 94 -30.62 -5.90 -17.79
N THR A 95 -29.63 -6.80 -17.94
CA THR A 95 -29.42 -7.59 -19.16
C THR A 95 -30.56 -8.57 -19.41
N SER A 96 -31.05 -9.25 -18.36
CA SER A 96 -32.20 -10.16 -18.45
C SER A 96 -33.47 -9.45 -18.95
N ALA A 97 -33.77 -8.28 -18.38
CA ALA A 97 -34.91 -7.46 -18.80
C ALA A 97 -34.77 -6.97 -20.27
N LEU A 98 -33.54 -6.69 -20.71
CA LEU A 98 -33.24 -6.29 -22.09
C LEU A 98 -33.41 -7.45 -23.09
N ILE A 99 -32.90 -8.63 -22.75
CA ILE A 99 -33.04 -9.84 -23.58
C ILE A 99 -34.51 -10.19 -23.79
N GLY A 100 -35.35 -10.04 -22.77
CA GLY A 100 -36.80 -10.23 -22.89
C GLY A 100 -37.44 -9.33 -23.96
N VAL A 101 -37.04 -8.06 -24.01
CA VAL A 101 -37.51 -7.10 -25.03
C VAL A 101 -37.04 -7.51 -26.42
N VAL A 102 -35.76 -7.86 -26.57
CA VAL A 102 -35.16 -8.23 -27.85
C VAL A 102 -35.75 -9.55 -28.38
N ALA A 103 -36.05 -10.51 -27.51
CA ALA A 103 -36.71 -11.76 -27.90
C ALA A 103 -38.11 -11.49 -28.49
N SER A 104 -38.89 -10.59 -27.90
CA SER A 104 -40.20 -10.18 -28.44
C SER A 104 -40.07 -9.49 -29.80
N ILE A 105 -39.05 -8.66 -29.99
CA ILE A 105 -38.74 -8.00 -31.27
C ILE A 105 -38.43 -9.04 -32.36
N ILE A 106 -37.56 -10.01 -32.07
CA ILE A 106 -37.18 -11.09 -33.00
C ILE A 106 -38.41 -11.91 -33.37
N GLY A 107 -39.20 -12.34 -32.38
CA GLY A 107 -40.42 -13.13 -32.60
C GLY A 107 -41.41 -12.42 -33.51
N GLN A 108 -41.75 -11.15 -33.23
CA GLN A 108 -42.67 -10.39 -34.08
C GLN A 108 -42.10 -10.17 -35.49
N GLY A 109 -40.80 -9.92 -35.61
CA GLY A 109 -40.13 -9.82 -36.90
C GLY A 109 -40.35 -11.07 -37.75
N GLY A 110 -40.07 -12.25 -37.18
CA GLY A 110 -40.27 -13.53 -37.87
C GLY A 110 -41.71 -13.70 -38.38
N TRP A 111 -42.69 -13.40 -37.53
CA TRP A 111 -44.11 -13.44 -37.90
C TRP A 111 -44.49 -12.44 -39.00
N ALA A 112 -43.95 -11.22 -38.95
CA ALA A 112 -44.20 -10.19 -39.96
C ALA A 112 -43.65 -10.59 -41.34
N THR A 113 -42.53 -11.32 -41.39
CA THR A 113 -41.98 -11.87 -42.64
C THR A 113 -42.85 -13.00 -43.19
N LEU A 114 -43.25 -13.95 -42.32
CA LEU A 114 -44.08 -15.10 -42.69
C LEU A 114 -45.47 -14.68 -43.22
N THR A 115 -46.01 -13.59 -42.71
CA THR A 115 -47.31 -13.05 -43.16
C THR A 115 -47.21 -12.29 -44.48
N SER A 116 -46.09 -11.60 -44.71
CA SER A 116 -45.92 -10.73 -45.87
C SER A 116 -45.43 -11.47 -47.13
N ALA A 117 -44.77 -12.62 -46.99
CA ALA A 117 -44.19 -13.35 -48.12
C ALA A 117 -44.63 -14.82 -48.13
N LYS A 118 -45.22 -15.31 -49.23
CA LYS A 118 -45.43 -16.74 -49.51
C LYS A 118 -44.08 -17.43 -49.80
N ARG A 119 -43.14 -17.41 -48.86
CA ARG A 119 -41.79 -18.00 -49.02
C ARG A 119 -41.69 -19.30 -48.22
N PRO A 120 -40.95 -20.31 -48.72
CA PRO A 120 -40.70 -21.55 -47.99
C PRO A 120 -39.94 -21.28 -46.68
N LEU A 121 -40.25 -22.05 -45.63
CA LEU A 121 -39.69 -21.93 -44.27
C LEU A 121 -38.15 -21.95 -44.23
N VAL A 122 -37.51 -22.56 -45.23
CA VAL A 122 -36.04 -22.69 -45.35
C VAL A 122 -35.36 -21.35 -45.64
N GLN A 123 -36.07 -20.37 -46.24
CA GLN A 123 -35.49 -19.09 -46.65
C GLN A 123 -35.72 -17.96 -45.63
N LEU A 124 -35.95 -18.32 -44.36
CA LEU A 124 -36.08 -17.38 -43.24
C LEU A 124 -34.74 -16.73 -42.83
N GLU A 125 -33.65 -17.03 -43.53
CA GLU A 125 -32.33 -16.48 -43.25
C GLU A 125 -32.09 -15.13 -43.95
N MET A 126 -31.76 -14.15 -43.10
CA MET A 126 -31.05 -12.90 -43.40
C MET A 126 -31.80 -11.81 -44.21
N SER A 127 -32.68 -11.06 -43.53
CA SER A 127 -32.97 -9.66 -43.94
C SER A 127 -33.33 -8.82 -42.72
N LEU A 128 -32.50 -7.82 -42.35
CA LEU A 128 -32.65 -6.80 -41.27
C LEU A 128 -33.04 -7.28 -39.83
N GLN A 129 -33.57 -8.49 -39.70
CA GLN A 129 -33.90 -9.24 -38.49
C GLN A 129 -32.67 -9.90 -37.86
N SER A 130 -31.53 -9.89 -38.57
CA SER A 130 -30.22 -10.37 -38.11
C SER A 130 -29.61 -9.50 -37.01
N VAL A 131 -30.04 -8.24 -36.85
CA VAL A 131 -29.52 -7.35 -35.79
C VAL A 131 -29.98 -7.81 -34.39
N GLY A 132 -31.16 -8.42 -34.29
CA GLY A 132 -31.69 -8.92 -33.01
C GLY A 132 -30.78 -9.98 -32.35
N PRO A 133 -30.46 -11.09 -33.04
CA PRO A 133 -29.52 -12.09 -32.55
C PRO A 133 -28.15 -11.52 -32.18
N VAL A 134 -27.63 -10.56 -32.95
CA VAL A 134 -26.36 -9.87 -32.64
C VAL A 134 -26.46 -9.09 -31.32
N ILE A 135 -27.56 -8.39 -31.06
CA ILE A 135 -27.80 -7.69 -29.79
C ILE A 135 -27.92 -8.68 -28.64
N VAL A 136 -28.57 -9.84 -28.82
CA VAL A 136 -28.63 -10.88 -27.78
C VAL A 136 -27.22 -11.35 -27.44
N ILE A 137 -26.41 -11.71 -28.44
CA ILE A 137 -25.02 -12.15 -28.22
C ILE A 137 -24.20 -11.05 -27.55
N ALA A 138 -24.28 -9.81 -28.04
CA ALA A 138 -23.57 -8.68 -27.46
C ALA A 138 -24.05 -8.35 -26.03
N SER A 139 -25.33 -8.60 -25.71
CA SER A 139 -25.88 -8.38 -24.37
C SER A 139 -25.31 -9.33 -23.33
N LEU A 140 -24.87 -10.54 -23.71
CA LEU A 140 -24.16 -11.45 -22.81
C LEU A 140 -22.81 -10.88 -22.37
N ALA A 141 -22.19 -10.02 -23.19
CA ALA A 141 -20.94 -9.34 -22.83
C ALA A 141 -21.16 -8.14 -21.87
N THR A 142 -22.39 -7.73 -21.59
CA THR A 142 -22.69 -6.63 -20.66
C THR A 142 -22.13 -6.89 -19.26
N ALA A 143 -22.32 -8.11 -18.73
CA ALA A 143 -21.84 -8.48 -17.40
C ALA A 143 -20.30 -8.39 -17.24
N PRO A 144 -19.48 -9.01 -18.10
CA PRO A 144 -18.02 -8.88 -18.00
C PRO A 144 -17.54 -7.45 -18.28
N PHE A 145 -18.20 -6.69 -19.17
CA PHE A 145 -17.84 -5.29 -19.40
C PHE A 145 -18.09 -4.42 -18.17
N VAL A 146 -19.23 -4.61 -17.48
CA VAL A 146 -19.54 -3.87 -16.24
C VAL A 146 -18.56 -4.22 -15.12
N GLN A 147 -18.12 -5.47 -15.02
CA GLN A 147 -17.09 -5.87 -14.05
C GLN A 147 -15.73 -5.22 -14.32
N GLN A 148 -15.38 -4.95 -15.57
CA GLN A 148 -14.13 -4.27 -15.94
C GLN A 148 -14.15 -2.75 -15.73
N ILE A 149 -15.30 -2.18 -15.33
CA ILE A 149 -15.40 -0.75 -15.04
C ILE A 149 -14.62 -0.40 -13.76
N THR A 150 -14.58 -1.31 -12.77
CA THR A 150 -13.93 -1.07 -11.48
C THR A 150 -12.46 -1.47 -11.53
N ASN A 151 -11.56 -0.51 -11.38
CA ASN A 151 -10.14 -0.76 -11.19
C ASN A 151 -9.76 -0.36 -9.76
N VAL A 152 -9.07 -1.24 -9.03
CA VAL A 152 -8.57 -0.93 -7.69
C VAL A 152 -7.13 -0.46 -7.83
N GLU A 153 -6.88 0.78 -7.48
CA GLU A 153 -5.54 1.37 -7.47
C GLU A 153 -5.10 1.57 -6.01
N LEU A 154 -3.86 1.22 -5.69
CA LEU A 154 -3.32 1.44 -4.34
C LEU A 154 -2.77 2.86 -4.28
N THR A 155 -3.27 3.65 -3.34
CA THR A 155 -2.79 5.01 -3.09
C THR A 155 -2.26 5.12 -1.66
N ASN A 156 -1.15 5.85 -1.49
CA ASN A 156 -0.60 6.17 -0.18
C ASN A 156 -1.38 7.35 0.41
N ASP A 157 -2.27 7.06 1.34
CA ASP A 157 -3.06 8.10 2.00
C ASP A 157 -2.51 8.37 3.41
N ALA A 158 -2.55 9.63 3.82
CA ALA A 158 -2.05 10.04 5.14
C ALA A 158 -3.11 9.71 6.20
N VAL A 159 -2.82 8.72 7.05
CA VAL A 159 -3.79 8.19 8.03
C VAL A 159 -3.55 8.74 9.43
N ASP A 160 -2.29 8.93 9.80
CA ASP A 160 -1.90 9.26 11.17
C ASP A 160 -0.69 10.19 11.21
N THR A 161 -0.46 10.82 12.37
CA THR A 161 0.70 11.67 12.60
C THR A 161 1.86 10.83 13.12
N ALA A 162 2.95 10.79 12.37
CA ALA A 162 4.20 10.17 12.81
C ALA A 162 5.02 11.17 13.65
N THR A 163 5.85 10.69 14.57
CA THR A 163 6.77 11.58 15.32
C THR A 163 8.19 11.03 15.38
N ILE A 164 9.17 11.93 15.23
CA ILE A 164 10.59 11.65 15.38
C ILE A 164 11.21 12.67 16.34
N LEU A 165 12.19 12.23 17.13
CA LEU A 165 12.83 13.06 18.14
C LEU A 165 13.98 13.87 17.54
N ALA A 166 14.00 15.17 17.83
CA ALA A 166 15.10 16.09 17.54
C ALA A 166 15.60 16.71 18.85
N LEU A 167 16.92 16.74 19.01
CA LEU A 167 17.55 17.34 20.17
C LEU A 167 17.73 18.84 19.93
N ARG A 168 17.14 19.66 20.81
CA ARG A 168 17.28 21.12 20.82
C ARG A 168 18.31 21.59 21.83
N ASN A 169 18.21 21.07 23.04
CA ASN A 169 19.07 21.46 24.15
C ASN A 169 19.64 20.22 24.81
N TYR A 170 20.95 20.22 25.06
CA TYR A 170 21.64 19.23 25.89
C TYR A 170 22.03 19.89 27.23
N PRO A 171 21.08 20.02 28.17
CA PRO A 171 21.40 20.51 29.51
C PRO A 171 22.04 19.39 30.32
N ASN A 172 23.15 19.70 30.95
CA ASN A 172 23.54 19.08 32.21
C ASN A 172 23.83 20.25 33.13
N LEU A 173 22.83 20.60 33.94
CA LEU A 173 22.97 21.60 34.99
C LEU A 173 23.79 20.98 36.12
N ARG A 174 24.80 21.69 36.58
CA ARG A 174 25.50 21.37 37.82
C ARG A 174 24.46 21.35 38.95
N MET A 175 24.24 20.21 39.61
CA MET A 175 23.46 20.21 40.85
C MET A 175 24.29 20.95 41.90
N GLU A 176 23.93 22.21 42.17
CA GLU A 176 24.67 23.11 43.07
C GLU A 176 24.78 22.58 44.52
N ASN A 177 24.00 21.58 44.98
CA ASN A 177 23.81 21.36 46.42
C ASN A 177 23.72 19.89 46.93
N GLN A 178 24.56 18.96 46.51
CA GLN A 178 24.77 17.73 47.32
C GLN A 178 26.26 17.39 47.49
N PHE A 179 26.84 17.90 48.57
CA PHE A 179 28.07 17.38 49.15
C PHE A 179 27.87 15.91 49.55
N SER A 180 28.94 15.13 49.35
CA SER A 180 29.17 13.76 49.84
C SER A 180 28.36 12.63 49.20
N GLN A 181 28.89 12.02 48.13
CA GLN A 181 29.12 10.57 48.05
C GLN A 181 30.32 10.25 47.13
N PRO A 182 31.21 9.30 47.50
CA PRO A 182 32.30 8.83 46.66
C PRO A 182 31.82 7.72 45.71
N LEU A 183 32.41 7.67 44.50
CA LEU A 183 32.05 6.88 43.30
C LEU A 183 30.96 7.54 42.43
N SER A 184 31.39 8.44 41.53
CA SER A 184 30.53 9.02 40.48
C SER A 184 30.17 7.96 39.44
N TYR A 185 29.12 7.21 39.74
CA TYR A 185 28.35 6.41 38.79
C TYR A 185 27.02 7.16 38.60
N GLY A 186 27.04 8.29 37.89
CA GLY A 186 25.85 9.16 37.82
C GLY A 186 25.90 10.43 36.96
N ASP A 187 27.07 10.83 36.41
CA ASP A 187 27.17 12.09 35.65
C ASP A 187 26.76 11.96 34.17
N VAL A 188 26.89 10.76 33.58
CA VAL A 188 26.43 10.44 32.21
C VAL A 188 25.22 9.52 32.29
N PRO A 189 24.09 9.82 31.62
CA PRO A 189 22.90 8.98 31.68
C PRO A 189 23.17 7.56 31.17
N ASN A 190 22.61 6.55 31.86
CA ASN A 190 22.76 5.13 31.49
C ASN A 190 22.39 4.85 30.02
N LEU A 191 21.42 5.56 29.45
CA LEU A 191 21.05 5.46 28.03
C LEU A 191 22.20 5.87 27.09
N VAL A 192 22.90 6.95 27.44
CA VAL A 192 24.05 7.46 26.66
C VAL A 192 25.25 6.53 26.85
N THR A 193 25.50 6.05 28.07
CA THR A 193 26.54 5.04 28.35
C THR A 193 26.29 3.74 27.60
N ALA A 194 25.05 3.24 27.57
CA ALA A 194 24.68 2.04 26.83
C ALA A 194 24.87 2.22 25.32
N ALA A 195 24.53 3.39 24.78
CA ALA A 195 24.73 3.71 23.37
C ALA A 195 26.20 3.85 22.99
N PHE A 196 27.03 4.42 23.88
CA PHE A 196 28.48 4.42 23.69
C PHE A 196 29.02 2.99 23.51
N TYR A 197 28.70 2.07 24.42
CA TYR A 197 29.10 0.67 24.31
C TYR A 197 28.47 -0.04 23.11
N GLY A 198 27.21 0.28 22.77
CA GLY A 198 26.52 -0.26 21.60
C GLY A 198 27.20 0.10 20.28
N GLY A 199 27.72 1.32 20.16
CA GLY A 199 28.53 1.74 19.02
C GLY A 199 29.97 1.19 19.05
N LEU A 200 30.59 1.11 20.24
CA LEU A 200 31.96 0.62 20.42
C LEU A 200 32.10 -0.86 20.00
N TYR A 201 31.14 -1.69 20.39
CA TYR A 201 31.13 -3.13 20.11
C TYR A 201 30.24 -3.51 18.93
N PHE A 202 29.92 -2.57 18.04
CA PHE A 202 29.06 -2.83 16.90
C PHE A 202 29.74 -3.77 15.88
N PRO A 203 29.22 -4.99 15.64
CA PRO A 203 29.85 -5.95 14.75
C PRO A 203 29.36 -5.82 13.29
N GLY A 204 28.36 -4.97 13.04
CA GLY A 204 27.68 -4.85 11.75
C GLY A 204 28.37 -3.90 10.77
N ASN A 205 27.89 -3.89 9.54
CA ASN A 205 28.29 -2.90 8.54
C ASN A 205 27.28 -1.75 8.50
N LEU A 206 27.75 -0.50 8.65
CA LEU A 206 26.92 0.71 8.61
C LEU A 206 26.31 1.01 7.24
N THR A 207 26.81 0.40 6.16
CA THR A 207 26.21 0.53 4.83
C THR A 207 24.93 -0.28 4.67
N ASP A 208 24.71 -1.29 5.53
CA ASP A 208 23.48 -2.06 5.54
C ASP A 208 22.42 -1.32 6.39
N PRO A 209 21.26 -0.94 5.79
CA PRO A 209 20.23 -0.18 6.50
C PRO A 209 19.66 -0.93 7.71
N LEU A 210 19.63 -2.27 7.71
CA LEU A 210 19.13 -3.05 8.84
C LEU A 210 20.07 -2.94 10.06
N ASN A 211 21.37 -3.14 9.82
CA ASN A 211 22.39 -3.04 10.85
C ASN A 211 22.49 -1.59 11.36
N ARG A 212 22.45 -0.61 10.46
CA ARG A 212 22.43 0.82 10.82
C ARG A 212 21.23 1.19 11.68
N SER A 213 20.04 0.67 11.36
CA SER A 213 18.82 0.93 12.13
C SER A 213 18.87 0.40 13.57
N SER A 214 19.77 -0.55 13.90
CA SER A 214 19.95 -1.04 15.28
C SER A 214 20.60 -0.01 16.21
N LEU A 215 21.40 0.91 15.65
CA LEU A 215 22.08 1.98 16.39
C LEU A 215 21.24 3.27 16.43
N GLN A 216 20.17 3.36 15.63
CA GLN A 216 19.31 4.53 15.54
C GLN A 216 18.09 4.42 16.47
N HIS A 217 17.52 5.58 16.81
CA HIS A 217 16.27 5.62 17.57
C HIS A 217 15.09 5.17 16.71
N ARG A 218 14.09 4.54 17.33
CA ARG A 218 12.87 4.09 16.65
C ARG A 218 11.80 5.19 16.67
N PRO A 219 11.47 5.81 15.53
CA PRO A 219 10.41 6.82 15.47
C PRO A 219 9.04 6.17 15.72
N ILE A 220 8.08 6.99 16.16
CA ILE A 220 6.69 6.54 16.30
C ILE A 220 6.04 6.63 14.92
N CYS A 221 5.86 5.46 14.30
CA CYS A 221 5.28 5.29 12.97
C CYS A 221 4.32 4.09 12.99
N SER A 222 3.01 4.35 13.05
CA SER A 222 1.98 3.31 13.23
C SER A 222 1.81 2.40 12.00
N THR A 223 2.12 2.90 10.80
CA THR A 223 1.93 2.17 9.53
C THR A 223 3.20 1.51 8.99
N GLY A 224 4.38 1.82 9.56
CA GLY A 224 5.67 1.41 9.01
C GLY A 224 6.13 2.17 7.75
N ASN A 225 5.31 3.05 7.18
CA ASN A 225 5.67 3.93 6.08
C ASN A 225 5.38 5.38 6.48
N CYS A 226 6.42 6.16 6.80
CA CYS A 226 6.26 7.53 7.29
C CYS A 226 7.23 8.48 6.59
N ALA A 227 6.81 9.73 6.36
CA ALA A 227 7.71 10.79 5.90
C ALA A 227 7.72 11.96 6.89
N PHE A 228 8.91 12.51 7.12
CA PHE A 228 9.11 13.65 8.00
C PHE A 228 9.58 14.85 7.17
N PRO A 229 9.16 16.08 7.51
CA PRO A 229 9.76 17.28 6.94
C PRO A 229 11.23 17.37 7.33
N LYS A 230 12.03 18.11 6.56
CA LYS A 230 13.43 18.37 6.93
C LYS A 230 13.50 19.09 8.28
N PHE A 231 14.36 18.63 9.18
CA PHE A 231 14.52 19.22 10.50
C PHE A 231 15.97 19.27 10.95
N ASP A 232 16.26 20.20 11.85
CA ASP A 232 17.58 20.39 12.41
C ASP A 232 17.65 19.78 13.81
N SER A 233 18.72 19.03 14.09
CA SER A 233 18.95 18.41 15.40
C SER A 233 20.43 18.45 15.75
N LEU A 234 20.73 18.66 17.03
CA LEU A 234 22.05 18.37 17.56
C LEU A 234 22.37 16.88 17.40
N ALA A 235 23.62 16.61 17.11
CA ALA A 235 24.16 15.28 16.91
C ALA A 235 25.61 15.18 17.41
N VAL A 236 26.06 13.95 17.59
CA VAL A 236 27.47 13.63 17.78
C VAL A 236 28.02 13.20 16.43
N CYS A 237 29.00 13.93 15.92
CA CYS A 237 29.71 13.61 14.69
C CYS A 237 31.08 13.01 15.01
N SER A 238 31.58 12.17 14.10
CA SER A 238 32.96 11.69 14.13
C SER A 238 33.77 12.27 12.98
N ALA A 239 35.07 12.43 13.21
CA ALA A 239 36.06 12.69 12.18
C ALA A 239 37.32 11.88 12.50
N CYS A 240 37.93 11.30 11.48
CA CYS A 240 39.19 10.56 11.60
C CYS A 240 40.17 11.00 10.51
N ALA A 241 41.45 11.12 10.86
CA ALA A 241 42.52 11.50 9.95
C ALA A 241 43.72 10.57 10.10
N ASN A 242 44.30 10.20 8.97
CA ASN A 242 45.56 9.47 8.95
C ASN A 242 46.72 10.46 9.18
N ILE A 243 47.43 10.30 10.30
CA ILE A 243 48.55 11.14 10.73
C ILE A 243 49.88 10.39 10.66
N THR A 244 49.94 9.28 9.93
CA THR A 244 51.15 8.47 9.75
C THR A 244 52.33 9.29 9.22
N ASN A 245 52.08 10.29 8.37
CA ASN A 245 53.12 11.17 7.83
C ASN A 245 53.79 12.05 8.89
N GLN A 246 53.18 12.22 10.06
CA GLN A 246 53.73 13.00 11.18
C GLN A 246 54.43 12.12 12.22
N LEU A 247 54.40 10.80 12.04
CA LEU A 247 55.01 9.85 12.95
C LEU A 247 56.53 9.84 12.75
N VAL A 248 57.26 10.24 13.80
CA VAL A 248 58.72 10.17 13.82
C VAL A 248 59.14 8.88 14.50
N THR A 249 59.86 8.04 13.78
CA THR A 249 60.41 6.78 14.29
C THR A 249 61.92 6.90 14.48
N SER A 250 62.41 6.39 15.61
CA SER A 250 63.84 6.36 15.93
C SER A 250 64.19 5.04 16.61
N ARG A 251 65.41 4.56 16.43
CA ARG A 251 65.91 3.33 17.06
C ARG A 251 67.24 3.63 17.75
N ASN A 252 67.28 3.39 19.06
CA ASN A 252 68.48 3.50 19.88
C ASN A 252 68.83 2.13 20.46
N SER A 253 69.96 2.05 21.18
CA SER A 253 70.37 0.85 21.95
C SER A 253 69.37 0.46 23.05
N SER A 254 68.44 1.35 23.40
CA SER A 254 67.37 1.15 24.37
C SER A 254 66.03 0.71 23.76
N GLY A 255 65.98 0.47 22.44
CA GLY A 255 64.76 0.06 21.72
C GLY A 255 64.26 1.08 20.68
N ALA A 256 63.20 0.71 19.98
CA ALA A 256 62.47 1.55 19.05
C ALA A 256 61.58 2.57 19.78
N ARG A 257 61.46 3.76 19.19
CA ARG A 257 60.68 4.88 19.71
C ARG A 257 59.86 5.49 18.59
N TRP A 258 58.57 5.66 18.87
CA TRP A 258 57.60 6.33 18.01
C TRP A 258 57.13 7.61 18.71
N SER A 259 57.17 8.73 18.02
CA SER A 259 56.77 10.03 18.58
C SER A 259 55.97 10.85 17.60
N LEU A 260 54.97 11.56 18.11
CA LEU A 260 54.17 12.53 17.38
C LEU A 260 54.45 13.96 17.86
N PRO A 261 54.21 14.99 17.01
CA PRO A 261 54.47 16.39 17.37
C PRO A 261 53.64 16.92 18.53
N ASN A 262 52.50 16.29 18.84
CA ASN A 262 51.65 16.65 19.97
C ASN A 262 52.19 16.13 21.32
N GLY A 263 53.33 15.45 21.33
CA GLY A 263 53.98 14.94 22.54
C GLY A 263 53.63 13.50 22.89
N PHE A 264 52.79 12.80 22.10
CA PHE A 264 52.55 11.39 22.30
C PHE A 264 53.79 10.57 21.90
N VAL A 265 54.34 9.82 22.85
CA VAL A 265 55.55 9.01 22.67
C VAL A 265 55.29 7.58 23.13
N LEU A 266 55.72 6.63 22.32
CA LEU A 266 55.77 5.21 22.63
C LEU A 266 57.20 4.72 22.51
N THR A 267 57.62 3.94 23.50
CA THR A 267 58.94 3.29 23.54
C THR A 267 58.75 1.79 23.64
N GLU A 268 59.67 1.05 23.02
CA GLU A 268 59.77 -0.40 23.16
C GLU A 268 60.08 -0.75 24.63
N GLU A 269 59.13 -1.40 25.30
CA GLU A 269 59.25 -2.01 26.64
C GLU A 269 59.33 -3.55 26.51
N GLU A 270 59.29 -4.31 27.63
CA GLU A 270 59.40 -5.78 27.66
C GLU A 270 58.37 -6.52 26.77
N SER A 271 57.23 -5.89 26.47
CA SER A 271 56.22 -6.40 25.54
C SER A 271 55.78 -5.29 24.60
N MET A 272 55.88 -5.54 23.29
CA MET A 272 55.45 -4.57 22.28
C MET A 272 53.92 -4.49 22.19
N PRO A 273 53.32 -3.30 22.36
CA PRO A 273 51.89 -3.15 22.15
C PRO A 273 51.57 -3.31 20.65
N VAL A 274 50.49 -4.01 20.33
CA VAL A 274 49.92 -4.08 18.98
C VAL A 274 49.33 -2.73 18.60
N ILE A 275 48.61 -2.10 19.53
CA ILE A 275 48.01 -0.77 19.37
C ILE A 275 48.10 -0.06 20.71
N SER A 276 48.46 1.22 20.67
CA SER A 276 48.40 2.11 21.83
C SER A 276 47.60 3.36 21.49
N THR A 277 46.70 3.72 22.39
CA THR A 277 45.72 4.79 22.22
C THR A 277 45.78 5.76 23.39
N THR A 278 45.61 7.06 23.13
CA THR A 278 45.58 8.09 24.16
C THR A 278 44.63 9.22 23.80
N GLY A 279 43.86 9.68 24.80
CA GLY A 279 43.08 10.92 24.72
C GLY A 279 43.65 12.09 25.51
N ALA A 280 44.92 12.03 25.90
CA ALA A 280 45.55 13.06 26.74
C ALA A 280 46.08 14.28 25.94
N PHE A 281 46.21 14.17 24.63
CA PHE A 281 46.82 15.18 23.77
C PHE A 281 45.82 15.75 22.77
N ASP A 282 46.02 17.01 22.39
CA ASP A 282 45.21 17.65 21.35
C ASP A 282 45.49 17.01 19.96
N PRO A 283 44.48 16.94 19.07
CA PRO A 283 44.66 16.47 17.70
C PRO A 283 45.57 17.39 16.90
N LEU A 284 46.27 16.80 15.92
CA LEU A 284 47.24 17.49 15.07
C LEU A 284 46.59 18.18 13.87
N ILE A 285 45.57 17.56 13.27
CA ILE A 285 44.89 18.04 12.06
C ILE A 285 43.42 18.34 12.32
N LEU A 286 42.77 17.51 13.16
CA LEU A 286 41.34 17.60 13.37
C LEU A 286 40.96 18.73 14.34
N HIS A 287 40.05 19.61 13.92
CA HIS A 287 39.55 20.71 14.73
C HIS A 287 38.03 20.85 14.62
N ALA A 288 37.35 21.00 15.76
CA ALA A 288 35.92 21.33 15.83
C ALA A 288 35.63 22.39 16.89
N GLY A 289 34.45 23.03 16.81
CA GLY A 289 34.06 24.07 17.75
C GLY A 289 33.89 23.57 19.18
N LEU A 290 33.40 22.34 19.37
CA LEU A 290 33.25 21.71 20.68
C LEU A 290 33.55 20.20 20.58
N PRO A 291 34.81 19.78 20.79
CA PRO A 291 35.17 18.37 20.84
C PRO A 291 34.61 17.71 22.12
N ILE A 292 34.16 16.47 21.99
CA ILE A 292 33.73 15.62 23.12
C ILE A 292 34.92 14.79 23.60
N ALA A 293 35.56 14.06 22.68
CA ALA A 293 36.72 13.23 22.97
C ALA A 293 37.62 13.16 21.74
N ASN A 294 38.92 13.23 21.99
CA ASN A 294 39.96 13.11 20.98
C ASN A 294 40.78 11.86 21.32
N ILE A 295 41.02 11.00 20.35
CA ILE A 295 41.82 9.78 20.53
C ILE A 295 42.87 9.73 19.44
N THR A 296 44.13 9.65 19.85
CA THR A 296 45.26 9.40 18.97
C THR A 296 45.74 7.98 19.19
N ALA A 297 45.96 7.26 18.10
CA ALA A 297 46.36 5.87 18.13
C ALA A 297 47.61 5.65 17.27
N ILE A 298 48.52 4.83 17.77
CA ILE A 298 49.70 4.38 17.04
C ILE A 298 49.69 2.85 17.06
N GLN A 299 49.81 2.27 15.87
CA GLN A 299 50.10 0.87 15.64
C GLN A 299 51.59 0.74 15.30
N PRO A 300 52.46 0.45 16.29
CA PRO A 300 53.88 0.28 16.03
C PRO A 300 54.11 -1.01 15.24
N CYS A 301 55.08 -0.96 14.33
CA CYS A 301 55.46 -2.09 13.49
C CYS A 301 56.95 -2.37 13.64
N GLN A 302 57.29 -3.62 13.94
CA GLN A 302 58.66 -4.10 14.02
C GLN A 302 58.77 -5.51 13.46
N ASP A 303 59.71 -5.73 12.54
CA ASP A 303 60.03 -7.03 11.98
C ASP A 303 60.84 -7.88 12.97
N THR A 304 60.97 -9.18 12.67
CA THR A 304 61.76 -10.14 13.46
C THR A 304 63.22 -9.74 13.62
N ASP A 305 63.78 -9.03 12.65
CA ASP A 305 65.16 -8.56 12.65
C ASP A 305 65.35 -7.28 13.48
N GLY A 306 64.27 -6.77 14.07
CA GLY A 306 64.26 -5.46 14.69
C GLY A 306 64.41 -4.36 13.64
N THR A 307 63.84 -4.47 12.46
CA THR A 307 63.66 -3.30 11.58
C THR A 307 62.31 -2.67 11.89
N ILE A 308 62.23 -1.34 11.93
CA ILE A 308 60.94 -0.66 12.06
C ILE A 308 60.26 -0.73 10.69
N CYS A 309 59.15 -1.47 10.61
CA CYS A 309 58.32 -1.54 9.41
C CYS A 309 57.27 -0.40 9.41
N SER A 310 56.40 -0.39 8.40
CA SER A 310 55.40 0.68 8.18
C SER A 310 54.43 0.78 9.38
N SER A 311 54.76 1.64 10.33
CA SER A 311 53.91 1.94 11.48
C SER A 311 52.80 2.89 11.07
N ILE A 312 51.61 2.75 11.65
CA ILE A 312 50.43 3.55 11.28
C ILE A 312 50.05 4.41 12.47
N ALA A 313 49.74 5.68 12.22
CA ALA A 313 49.16 6.57 13.21
C ALA A 313 47.86 7.18 12.67
N GLN A 314 46.83 7.15 13.50
CA GLN A 314 45.52 7.70 13.17
C GLN A 314 44.97 8.46 14.37
N GLU A 315 44.39 9.61 14.11
CA GLU A 315 43.61 10.35 15.11
C GLU A 315 42.14 10.32 14.74
N CYS A 316 41.29 10.23 15.75
CA CYS A 316 39.85 10.31 15.63
C CYS A 316 39.29 11.19 16.74
N MET A 317 38.23 11.93 16.44
CA MET A 317 37.53 12.74 17.41
C MET A 317 36.02 12.57 17.27
N LEU A 318 35.34 12.61 18.42
CA LEU A 318 33.91 12.81 18.52
C LEU A 318 33.66 14.27 18.89
N HIS A 319 32.73 14.92 18.22
CA HIS A 319 32.39 16.31 18.47
C HIS A 319 30.91 16.59 18.29
N TRP A 320 30.46 17.68 18.88
CA TRP A 320 29.11 18.16 18.63
C TRP A 320 29.01 18.79 17.25
N CYS A 321 27.88 18.57 16.60
CA CYS A 321 27.55 19.13 15.30
C CYS A 321 26.04 19.38 15.21
N LEU A 322 25.65 20.31 14.33
CA LEU A 322 24.26 20.54 13.98
C LEU A 322 24.00 19.95 12.60
N ASN A 323 23.14 18.94 12.53
CA ASN A 323 22.80 18.26 11.29
C ASN A 323 21.37 18.58 10.87
N ARG A 324 21.19 18.81 9.56
CA ARG A 324 19.87 18.87 8.91
C ARG A 324 19.51 17.51 8.32
N TYR A 325 18.49 16.88 8.88
CA TYR A 325 18.06 15.54 8.52
C TYR A 325 16.91 15.57 7.50
N SER A 326 16.98 14.66 6.52
CA SER A 326 15.87 14.22 5.70
C SER A 326 15.55 12.78 6.09
N SER A 327 14.42 12.58 6.77
CA SER A 327 14.09 11.30 7.40
C SER A 327 12.81 10.71 6.84
N SER A 328 12.84 9.42 6.52
CA SER A 328 11.67 8.62 6.11
C SER A 328 11.76 7.21 6.66
N VAL A 329 10.61 6.62 6.99
CA VAL A 329 10.51 5.22 7.39
C VAL A 329 9.86 4.47 6.25
N VAL A 330 10.50 3.39 5.79
CA VAL A 330 9.99 2.51 4.74
C VAL A 330 10.00 1.10 5.29
N GLN A 331 8.85 0.43 5.30
CA GLN A 331 8.70 -0.93 5.83
C GLN A 331 9.22 -1.09 7.28
N GLY A 332 9.08 -0.04 8.10
CA GLY A 332 9.53 -0.01 9.50
C GLY A 332 11.02 0.28 9.70
N ILE A 333 11.79 0.48 8.63
CA ILE A 333 13.22 0.83 8.70
C ILE A 333 13.37 2.34 8.52
N LEU A 334 14.10 2.99 9.43
CA LEU A 334 14.38 4.42 9.37
C LEU A 334 15.55 4.70 8.40
N HIS A 335 15.29 5.49 7.37
CA HIS A 335 16.30 6.07 6.50
C HIS A 335 16.45 7.56 6.84
N GLU A 336 17.61 7.95 7.38
CA GLU A 336 17.97 9.35 7.60
C GLU A 336 19.20 9.71 6.78
N GLU A 337 19.06 10.76 5.97
CA GLU A 337 20.15 11.37 5.21
C GLU A 337 20.48 12.74 5.79
N VAL A 338 21.78 13.02 5.95
CA VAL A 338 22.28 14.33 6.43
C VAL A 338 22.50 15.23 5.22
N THR A 339 21.73 16.30 5.13
CA THR A 339 21.76 17.23 3.98
C THR A 339 22.68 18.43 4.19
N ASP A 340 22.89 18.84 5.46
CA ASP A 340 23.77 19.93 5.83
C ASP A 340 24.33 19.69 7.25
N THR A 341 25.55 20.14 7.51
CA THR A 341 26.26 19.96 8.78
C THR A 341 27.04 21.22 9.16
N VAL A 342 26.69 21.82 10.30
CA VAL A 342 27.45 22.92 10.90
C VAL A 342 28.38 22.36 11.97
N LYS A 343 29.70 22.52 11.76
CA LYS A 343 30.78 21.98 12.62
C LYS A 343 31.24 22.93 13.73
N TYR A 344 31.02 24.23 13.58
CA TYR A 344 31.51 25.25 14.49
C TYR A 344 30.32 26.02 15.08
N GLY A 345 30.09 25.87 16.39
CA GLY A 345 29.22 26.73 17.18
C GLY A 345 30.00 27.91 17.77
N TYR A 346 29.30 28.86 18.40
CA TYR A 346 29.91 29.99 19.10
C TYR A 346 29.45 30.02 20.57
N THR A 347 30.22 30.70 21.42
CA THR A 347 29.92 30.85 22.84
C THR A 347 29.26 32.19 23.12
N ILE A 348 28.28 32.22 24.02
CA ILE A 348 27.72 33.46 24.56
C ILE A 348 28.16 33.53 26.02
N ASN A 349 28.98 34.53 26.39
CA ASN A 349 29.55 34.78 27.72
C ASN A 349 30.91 34.12 28.04
N ALA A 350 31.93 34.29 27.18
CA ALA A 350 33.31 33.88 27.48
C ALA A 350 33.91 34.52 28.76
N ASP A 351 33.32 35.63 29.25
CA ASP A 351 33.84 36.41 30.38
C ASP A 351 33.33 35.95 31.76
N ARG A 352 32.41 34.98 31.84
CA ARG A 352 31.89 34.44 33.12
C ARG A 352 32.16 32.94 33.24
N LEU A 353 33.12 32.60 34.11
CA LEU A 353 33.62 31.24 34.41
C LEU A 353 32.59 30.20 34.92
N SER A 354 31.29 30.48 34.99
CA SER A 354 30.32 29.58 35.63
C SER A 354 29.42 28.76 34.70
N ASP A 355 29.09 29.23 33.48
CA ASP A 355 28.13 28.54 32.60
C ASP A 355 28.46 28.76 31.11
N GLU A 356 29.50 28.10 30.59
CA GLU A 356 29.79 28.14 29.16
C GLU A 356 28.75 27.32 28.37
N LEU A 357 27.80 28.03 27.76
CA LEU A 357 26.81 27.50 26.85
C LEU A 357 27.30 27.65 25.40
N TYR A 358 27.42 26.53 24.70
CA TYR A 358 27.72 26.51 23.27
C TYR A 358 26.43 26.57 22.46
N ILE A 359 26.39 27.48 21.49
CA ILE A 359 25.22 27.72 20.67
C ILE A 359 25.53 27.41 19.21
N PHE A 360 24.70 26.56 18.63
CA PHE A 360 24.69 26.31 17.20
C PHE A 360 23.48 27.04 16.59
N GLN A 361 23.71 27.75 15.48
CA GLN A 361 22.67 28.44 14.72
C GLN A 361 22.62 27.91 13.29
N THR A 362 21.42 27.85 12.74
CA THR A 362 21.19 27.56 11.32
C THR A 362 21.24 28.87 10.53
N ASN A 363 21.96 28.88 9.40
CA ASN A 363 21.92 30.01 8.47
C ASN A 363 20.59 29.96 7.70
N SER A 364 19.54 30.61 8.20
CA SER A 364 18.54 31.20 7.32
C SER A 364 18.91 32.67 7.09
N SER A 365 18.93 33.04 5.82
CA SER A 365 19.33 34.34 5.29
C SER A 365 18.88 35.54 6.13
N PHE A 366 19.81 36.47 6.32
CA PHE A 366 19.59 37.84 6.78
C PHE A 366 18.72 38.61 5.76
N ALA A 367 17.47 38.20 5.57
CA ALA A 367 16.46 38.97 4.85
C ALA A 367 15.63 39.69 5.90
N HIS A 368 15.74 41.02 5.93
CA HIS A 368 14.89 41.90 6.71
C HIS A 368 13.41 41.70 6.30
N THR A 369 12.73 40.76 6.93
CA THR A 369 11.28 40.67 6.89
C THR A 369 10.77 40.50 8.32
N THR A 370 9.84 41.39 8.69
CA THR A 370 9.28 41.60 10.03
C THR A 370 8.33 40.49 10.48
N VAL A 371 8.68 39.24 10.22
CA VAL A 371 8.03 38.06 10.78
C VAL A 371 9.06 37.43 11.70
N ALA A 372 8.70 37.20 12.97
CA ALA A 372 9.54 36.54 13.94
C ALA A 372 9.80 35.08 13.51
N GLU A 373 10.74 34.88 12.59
CA GLU A 373 11.25 33.58 12.23
C GLU A 373 12.07 33.07 13.42
N THR A 374 11.54 32.04 14.09
CA THR A 374 12.16 31.36 15.22
C THR A 374 13.56 30.89 14.87
N TYR A 375 14.59 31.63 15.27
CA TYR A 375 15.94 31.10 15.39
C TYR A 375 15.88 29.92 16.36
N SER A 376 16.15 28.71 15.88
CA SER A 376 16.42 27.61 16.80
C SER A 376 17.83 27.78 17.33
N THR A 377 17.99 28.41 18.47
CA THR A 377 19.24 28.33 19.25
C THR A 377 19.31 26.93 19.83
N LEU A 378 20.30 26.14 19.42
CA LEU A 378 20.54 24.83 20.00
C LEU A 378 21.71 24.90 20.98
N ASN A 379 21.46 24.49 22.23
CA ASN A 379 22.33 24.80 23.35
C ASN A 379 22.99 23.53 23.93
N ILE A 380 24.29 23.60 24.21
CA ILE A 380 25.07 22.49 24.80
C ILE A 380 25.82 22.99 26.04
N SER A 381 25.63 22.31 27.19
CA SER A 381 26.41 22.54 28.40
C SER A 381 27.83 21.98 28.26
N ARG A 382 28.86 22.81 28.49
CA ARG A 382 30.26 22.37 28.49
C ARG A 382 30.50 21.25 29.51
N TRP A 383 29.90 21.35 30.69
CA TRP A 383 30.06 20.34 31.75
C TRP A 383 29.51 18.98 31.33
N GLY A 384 28.33 18.95 30.70
CA GLY A 384 27.77 17.70 30.20
C GLY A 384 28.60 17.04 29.10
N SER A 385 29.14 17.86 28.20
CA SER A 385 30.07 17.38 27.18
C SER A 385 31.36 16.82 27.79
N ASP A 386 31.90 17.47 28.81
CA ASP A 386 33.13 17.06 29.48
C ASP A 386 32.99 15.70 30.19
N GLN A 387 31.86 15.44 30.86
CA GLN A 387 31.62 14.15 31.52
C GLN A 387 31.52 12.99 30.52
N LEU A 388 30.83 13.20 29.40
CA LEU A 388 30.80 12.23 28.30
C LEU A 388 32.20 12.02 27.70
N GLY A 389 32.96 13.11 27.54
CA GLY A 389 34.35 13.07 27.08
C GLY A 389 35.24 12.22 27.99
N ARG A 390 35.14 12.39 29.32
CA ARG A 390 35.90 11.61 30.30
C ARG A 390 35.57 10.12 30.22
N LEU A 391 34.29 9.76 30.13
CA LEU A 391 33.88 8.35 29.97
C LEU A 391 34.55 7.74 28.73
N ILE A 392 34.42 8.41 27.58
CA ILE A 392 34.98 7.93 26.32
C ILE A 392 36.51 7.85 26.38
N ALA A 393 37.17 8.87 26.90
CA ALA A 393 38.63 8.92 27.02
C ALA A 393 39.16 7.84 27.96
N GLN A 394 38.49 7.59 29.11
CA GLN A 394 38.87 6.54 30.06
C GLN A 394 38.70 5.13 29.46
N THR A 395 37.65 4.90 28.65
CA THR A 395 37.44 3.60 28.00
C THR A 395 38.38 3.38 26.82
N LEU A 396 38.66 4.41 26.03
CA LEU A 396 39.44 4.30 24.79
C LEU A 396 40.93 4.54 24.95
N THR A 397 41.41 4.99 26.12
CA THR A 397 42.86 5.12 26.38
C THR A 397 43.41 3.81 26.92
N VAL A 398 43.83 2.93 26.01
CA VAL A 398 44.32 1.58 26.33
C VAL A 398 45.59 1.22 25.54
N GLN A 399 46.36 0.28 26.10
CA GLN A 399 47.47 -0.39 25.41
C GLN A 399 47.13 -1.87 25.27
N VAL A 400 47.18 -2.38 24.04
CA VAL A 400 46.90 -3.80 23.74
C VAL A 400 48.23 -4.48 23.44
N PHE A 401 48.60 -5.50 24.22
CA PHE A 401 49.88 -6.22 24.07
C PHE A 401 49.73 -7.50 23.25
N ARG A 402 50.81 -7.93 22.57
CA ARG A 402 50.89 -9.29 22.01
C ARG A 402 51.05 -10.28 23.15
N LEU A 403 50.15 -11.26 23.26
CA LEU A 403 50.33 -12.38 24.17
C LEU A 403 51.39 -13.33 23.58
N SER A 404 52.52 -13.51 24.27
CA SER A 404 53.52 -14.50 23.87
C SER A 404 53.01 -15.91 24.12
N GLU A 405 53.20 -16.76 23.12
CA GLU A 405 52.85 -18.17 23.01
C GLU A 405 53.40 -19.05 24.17
N SER A 406 52.76 -19.09 25.35
CA SER A 406 53.04 -20.17 26.33
C SER A 406 51.97 -20.36 27.43
N THR A 407 50.75 -20.77 27.08
CA THR A 407 49.98 -21.85 27.72
C THR A 407 48.57 -21.84 27.17
N LYS A 408 48.25 -22.84 26.34
CA LYS A 408 46.89 -23.11 25.87
C LYS A 408 46.10 -23.72 27.01
N THR A 409 45.21 -22.95 27.63
CA THR A 409 44.11 -23.47 28.44
C THR A 409 42.90 -22.53 28.33
N ASP A 410 41.89 -23.05 27.63
CA ASP A 410 40.45 -22.89 27.78
C ASP A 410 39.85 -21.53 28.21
N ALA A 411 38.91 -21.05 27.39
CA ALA A 411 38.04 -19.86 27.49
C ALA A 411 38.52 -18.56 26.82
N PHE A 412 39.75 -18.48 26.28
CA PHE A 412 40.27 -17.27 25.62
C PHE A 412 40.06 -17.20 24.10
N GLU A 413 39.47 -18.24 23.50
CA GLU A 413 39.19 -18.35 22.06
C GLU A 413 38.11 -17.36 21.56
N VAL A 414 37.37 -16.70 22.46
CA VAL A 414 36.41 -15.63 22.08
C VAL A 414 37.12 -14.31 21.76
N VAL A 415 38.32 -14.10 22.30
CA VAL A 415 39.17 -12.95 21.94
C VAL A 415 39.96 -13.22 20.66
N ASP A 416 40.23 -14.50 20.34
CA ASP A 416 40.78 -14.95 19.06
C ASP A 416 39.69 -15.01 17.94
N GLY A 417 38.41 -15.13 18.32
CA GLY A 417 37.26 -15.14 17.41
C GLY A 417 36.73 -13.78 16.98
N SER A 418 37.28 -12.67 17.49
CA SER A 418 36.99 -11.32 16.99
C SER A 418 38.25 -10.75 16.34
N ASN A 419 38.15 -10.40 15.06
CA ASN A 419 39.21 -9.94 14.16
C ASN A 419 40.00 -8.66 14.59
N LEU A 420 40.13 -8.37 15.89
CA LEU A 420 40.72 -7.14 16.39
C LEU A 420 42.24 -7.20 16.63
N VAL A 421 42.91 -8.36 16.49
CA VAL A 421 44.36 -8.45 16.78
C VAL A 421 45.06 -9.45 15.86
N PHE A 422 45.07 -9.21 14.55
CA PHE A 422 46.12 -9.77 13.68
C PHE A 422 47.12 -8.65 13.32
N PRO A 423 48.44 -8.87 13.47
CA PRO A 423 49.48 -7.92 13.02
C PRO A 423 49.51 -7.63 11.51
N GLY A 424 48.51 -8.09 10.74
CA GLY A 424 48.33 -7.83 9.31
C GLY A 424 47.13 -6.95 8.94
N VAL A 425 46.27 -6.54 9.88
CA VAL A 425 45.16 -5.61 9.59
C VAL A 425 45.61 -4.18 9.92
N PRO A 426 45.57 -3.24 8.96
CA PRO A 426 45.95 -1.85 9.21
C PRO A 426 44.93 -1.18 10.14
N LEU A 427 45.43 -0.39 11.10
CA LEU A 427 44.64 0.42 12.01
C LEU A 427 43.62 1.26 11.23
N ASN A 428 42.34 1.03 11.50
CA ASN A 428 41.24 1.83 10.97
C ASN A 428 40.13 1.96 12.01
N MET A 429 40.16 3.08 12.75
CA MET A 429 39.16 3.40 13.77
C MET A 429 37.89 4.06 13.20
N SER A 430 37.90 4.44 11.91
CA SER A 430 36.80 5.19 11.28
C SER A 430 35.41 4.54 11.43
N PRO A 431 35.20 3.24 11.11
CA PRO A 431 33.87 2.64 11.21
C PRO A 431 33.37 2.54 12.65
N MET A 432 34.28 2.31 13.62
CA MET A 432 33.95 2.29 15.05
C MET A 432 33.51 3.67 15.53
N PHE A 433 34.23 4.73 15.15
CA PHE A 433 33.87 6.10 15.51
C PHE A 433 32.58 6.56 14.83
N GLU A 434 32.31 6.14 13.60
CA GLU A 434 31.03 6.39 12.93
C GLU A 434 29.86 5.67 13.63
N ALA A 435 30.05 4.40 14.02
CA ALA A 435 29.04 3.65 14.78
C ALA A 435 28.76 4.26 16.15
N MET A 436 29.81 4.67 16.88
CA MET A 436 29.69 5.40 18.14
C MET A 436 28.96 6.74 17.95
N ALA A 437 29.32 7.53 16.94
CA ALA A 437 28.66 8.80 16.64
C ALA A 437 27.17 8.63 16.34
N LEU A 438 26.80 7.61 15.55
CA LEU A 438 25.41 7.29 15.23
C LEU A 438 24.62 6.88 16.47
N SER A 439 25.17 5.96 17.27
CA SER A 439 24.50 5.46 18.48
C SER A 439 24.36 6.54 19.55
N LEU A 440 25.42 7.31 19.79
CA LEU A 440 25.39 8.46 20.71
C LEU A 440 24.38 9.50 20.25
N THR A 441 24.33 9.82 18.94
CA THR A 441 23.33 10.73 18.37
C THR A 441 21.91 10.27 18.67
N ALA A 442 21.61 8.97 18.51
CA ALA A 442 20.30 8.41 18.83
C ALA A 442 19.96 8.50 20.32
N ALA A 443 20.93 8.24 21.19
CA ALA A 443 20.75 8.32 22.64
C ALA A 443 20.54 9.75 23.12
N VAL A 444 21.34 10.72 22.67
CA VAL A 444 21.17 12.12 23.07
C VAL A 444 19.86 12.71 22.53
N ARG A 445 19.39 12.27 21.36
CA ARG A 445 18.08 12.65 20.81
C ARG A 445 16.90 12.01 21.54
N SER A 446 17.10 10.89 22.23
CA SER A 446 16.04 10.21 22.99
C SER A 446 16.06 10.50 24.49
N TYR A 447 17.16 11.07 24.99
CA TYR A 447 17.29 11.47 26.38
C TYR A 447 16.48 12.73 26.68
N ARG A 448 15.42 12.58 27.49
CA ARG A 448 14.57 13.69 27.96
C ARG A 448 15.07 14.16 29.32
N HIS A 449 15.63 15.36 29.40
CA HIS A 449 16.00 15.98 30.68
C HIS A 449 14.87 16.89 31.21
N ASP A 450 14.22 17.65 30.32
CA ASP A 450 13.08 18.54 30.63
C ASP A 450 12.12 18.64 29.41
N GLU A 451 10.92 19.22 29.56
CA GLU A 451 9.98 19.42 28.44
C GLU A 451 10.55 20.30 27.32
N THR A 452 11.54 21.14 27.65
CA THR A 452 12.18 22.10 26.73
C THR A 452 13.38 21.53 25.96
N THR A 453 13.82 20.29 26.26
CA THR A 453 15.05 19.72 25.65
C THR A 453 14.80 18.97 24.36
N LEU A 454 13.65 18.32 24.25
CA LEU A 454 13.26 17.50 23.12
C LEU A 454 12.17 18.18 22.31
N GLN A 455 12.41 18.29 20.99
CA GLN A 455 11.37 18.66 20.06
C GLN A 455 10.87 17.40 19.32
N LEU A 456 9.57 17.17 19.39
CA LEU A 456 8.92 16.18 18.54
C LEU A 456 8.67 16.81 17.17
N VAL A 457 9.35 16.28 16.15
CA VAL A 457 9.09 16.64 14.76
C VAL A 457 7.94 15.78 14.27
N LYS A 458 6.85 16.45 13.87
CA LYS A 458 5.65 15.79 13.36
C LYS A 458 5.82 15.50 11.87
N GLY A 459 5.58 14.25 11.48
CA GLY A 459 5.52 13.77 10.12
C GLY A 459 4.15 13.13 9.82
N GLN A 460 4.05 12.52 8.65
CA GLN A 460 2.84 11.82 8.20
C GLN A 460 3.10 10.32 8.07
N ALA A 461 2.18 9.52 8.58
CA ALA A 461 2.15 8.08 8.40
C ALA A 461 1.23 7.73 7.23
N PHE A 462 1.78 7.04 6.25
CA PHE A 462 1.09 6.60 5.04
C PHE A 462 0.61 5.17 5.18
N LYS A 463 -0.63 4.93 4.78
CA LYS A 463 -1.19 3.60 4.62
C LYS A 463 -1.53 3.40 3.15
N GLU A 464 -1.21 2.23 2.62
CA GLU A 464 -1.72 1.82 1.32
C GLU A 464 -3.22 1.55 1.46
N VAL A 465 -4.03 2.42 0.86
CA VAL A 465 -5.48 2.31 0.84
C VAL A 465 -5.91 1.97 -0.58
N PRO A 466 -6.73 0.91 -0.78
CA PRO A 466 -7.26 0.59 -2.08
C PRO A 466 -8.36 1.62 -2.45
N LEU A 467 -8.16 2.31 -3.56
CA LEU A 467 -9.03 3.37 -4.06
C LEU A 467 -9.76 2.88 -5.31
N LEU A 468 -11.06 3.14 -5.39
CA LEU A 468 -11.87 2.73 -6.53
C LEU A 468 -11.73 3.75 -7.68
N ARG A 469 -11.15 3.30 -8.79
CA ARG A 469 -11.05 4.08 -10.03
C ARG A 469 -11.96 3.52 -11.12
N VAL A 470 -12.85 4.37 -11.63
CA VAL A 470 -13.86 3.99 -12.62
C VAL A 470 -13.32 4.21 -14.04
N ARG A 471 -13.38 3.17 -14.88
CA ARG A 471 -13.04 3.22 -16.30
C ARG A 471 -14.29 3.38 -17.15
N TRP A 472 -14.72 4.63 -17.34
CA TRP A 472 -15.95 4.98 -18.05
C TRP A 472 -16.04 4.43 -19.49
N GLY A 473 -14.92 4.14 -20.16
CA GLY A 473 -14.94 3.56 -21.52
C GLY A 473 -15.71 2.25 -21.65
N TRP A 474 -15.73 1.41 -20.61
CA TRP A 474 -16.40 0.10 -20.64
C TRP A 474 -17.93 0.19 -20.57
N ILE A 475 -18.50 1.36 -20.24
CA ILE A 475 -19.95 1.56 -20.17
C ILE A 475 -20.60 1.79 -21.54
N ALA A 476 -19.78 2.06 -22.57
CA ALA A 476 -20.26 2.36 -23.90
C ALA A 476 -21.10 1.23 -24.51
N LEU A 477 -20.69 -0.04 -24.31
CA LEU A 477 -21.41 -1.20 -24.83
C LEU A 477 -22.83 -1.33 -24.23
N PRO A 478 -23.03 -1.37 -22.89
CA PRO A 478 -24.37 -1.40 -22.29
C PRO A 478 -25.28 -0.27 -22.77
N ILE A 479 -24.76 0.97 -22.88
CA ILE A 479 -25.53 2.12 -23.35
C ILE A 479 -25.90 1.96 -24.83
N ALA A 480 -24.96 1.55 -25.67
CA ALA A 480 -25.21 1.30 -27.08
C ALA A 480 -26.29 0.22 -27.29
N LEU A 481 -26.30 -0.83 -26.47
CA LEU A 481 -27.32 -1.88 -26.52
C LEU A 481 -28.70 -1.37 -26.13
N GLN A 482 -28.81 -0.51 -25.11
CA GLN A 482 -30.09 0.12 -24.72
C GLN A 482 -30.67 1.00 -25.84
N ILE A 483 -29.81 1.79 -26.50
CA ILE A 483 -30.22 2.66 -27.61
C ILE A 483 -30.64 1.79 -28.80
N ALA A 484 -29.83 0.79 -29.17
CA ALA A 484 -30.12 -0.10 -30.29
C ALA A 484 -31.44 -0.89 -30.07
N SER A 485 -31.68 -1.39 -28.85
CA SER A 485 -32.91 -2.10 -28.52
C SER A 485 -34.14 -1.18 -28.59
N LEU A 486 -34.04 0.06 -28.11
CA LEU A 486 -35.15 1.02 -28.18
C LEU A 486 -35.48 1.38 -29.63
N LEU A 487 -34.47 1.64 -30.45
CA LEU A 487 -34.67 1.95 -31.87
C LEU A 487 -35.33 0.78 -32.61
N LEU A 488 -34.90 -0.45 -32.35
CA LEU A 488 -35.52 -1.65 -32.93
C LEU A 488 -36.95 -1.88 -32.42
N LEU A 489 -37.20 -1.65 -31.13
CA LEU A 489 -38.54 -1.72 -30.54
C LEU A 489 -39.49 -0.75 -31.26
N CYS A 490 -39.10 0.52 -31.36
CA CYS A 490 -39.88 1.55 -32.04
C CYS A 490 -40.08 1.20 -33.52
N TYR A 491 -39.03 0.74 -34.21
CA TYR A 491 -39.12 0.36 -35.62
C TYR A 491 -40.11 -0.79 -35.85
N VAL A 492 -40.00 -1.88 -35.08
CA VAL A 492 -40.89 -3.04 -35.23
C VAL A 492 -42.31 -2.69 -34.81
N ALA A 493 -42.51 -1.91 -33.75
CA ALA A 493 -43.83 -1.42 -33.35
C ALA A 493 -44.49 -0.57 -34.44
N LEU A 494 -43.77 0.41 -35.00
CA LEU A 494 -44.26 1.27 -36.09
C LEU A 494 -44.54 0.48 -37.37
N ARG A 495 -43.65 -0.45 -37.75
CA ARG A 495 -43.85 -1.31 -38.91
C ARG A 495 -45.09 -2.19 -38.75
N THR A 496 -45.25 -2.82 -37.59
CA THR A 496 -46.39 -3.69 -37.27
C THR A 496 -47.70 -2.90 -37.30
N SER A 497 -47.71 -1.69 -36.72
CA SER A 497 -48.87 -0.78 -36.74
C SER A 497 -49.23 -0.32 -38.15
N ARG A 498 -48.24 0.14 -38.94
CA ARG A 498 -48.45 0.59 -40.33
C ARG A 498 -48.97 -0.52 -41.24
N GLN A 499 -48.48 -1.75 -41.06
CA GLN A 499 -48.89 -2.91 -41.86
C GLN A 499 -50.18 -3.58 -41.31
N ARG A 500 -50.75 -3.06 -40.22
CA ARG A 500 -51.92 -3.63 -39.52
C ARG A 500 -51.80 -5.13 -39.26
N LEU A 501 -50.58 -5.57 -38.95
CA LEU A 501 -50.30 -6.96 -38.65
C LEU A 501 -50.72 -7.28 -37.21
N PRO A 502 -51.30 -8.46 -36.95
CA PRO A 502 -51.58 -8.89 -35.59
C PRO A 502 -50.27 -9.06 -34.80
N VAL A 503 -50.33 -8.70 -33.52
CA VAL A 503 -49.18 -8.78 -32.60
C VAL A 503 -49.10 -10.19 -32.03
N TRP A 504 -48.15 -10.99 -32.51
CA TRP A 504 -47.96 -12.38 -32.10
C TRP A 504 -46.72 -12.58 -31.22
N LYS A 505 -45.67 -11.76 -31.36
CA LYS A 505 -44.46 -11.78 -30.52
C LYS A 505 -43.92 -13.20 -30.34
N LEU A 506 -43.92 -13.73 -29.11
CA LEU A 506 -43.50 -15.09 -28.75
C LEU A 506 -44.68 -16.05 -28.50
N SER A 507 -45.88 -15.71 -28.98
CA SER A 507 -47.10 -16.48 -28.72
C SER A 507 -47.04 -17.88 -29.35
N VAL A 508 -47.18 -18.90 -28.50
CA VAL A 508 -47.35 -20.30 -28.91
C VAL A 508 -48.63 -20.49 -29.71
N LEU A 509 -49.64 -19.64 -29.52
CA LEU A 509 -50.87 -19.74 -30.27
C LEU A 509 -50.63 -19.46 -31.77
N ALA A 510 -49.71 -18.55 -32.09
CA ALA A 510 -49.35 -18.26 -33.48
C ALA A 510 -48.68 -19.47 -34.16
N THR A 511 -47.80 -20.20 -33.46
CA THR A 511 -47.20 -21.44 -34.01
C THR A 511 -48.24 -22.53 -34.24
N VAL A 512 -49.20 -22.70 -33.33
CA VAL A 512 -50.29 -23.67 -33.51
C VAL A 512 -51.16 -23.30 -34.71
N PHE A 513 -51.59 -22.04 -34.85
CA PHE A 513 -52.44 -21.62 -35.97
C PHE A 513 -51.73 -21.75 -37.34
N PHE A 514 -50.45 -21.40 -37.43
CA PHE A 514 -49.70 -21.60 -38.67
C PHE A 514 -49.40 -23.09 -38.95
N GLY A 515 -49.11 -23.88 -37.92
CA GLY A 515 -48.92 -25.33 -38.05
C GLY A 515 -50.17 -26.04 -38.58
N VAL A 516 -51.36 -25.64 -38.14
CA VAL A 516 -52.64 -26.15 -38.65
C VAL A 516 -52.87 -25.76 -40.12
N ARG A 517 -52.45 -24.56 -40.54
CA ARG A 517 -52.58 -24.11 -41.93
C ARG A 517 -51.66 -24.86 -42.89
N ILE A 518 -50.47 -25.26 -42.41
CA ILE A 518 -49.54 -26.12 -43.14
C ILE A 518 -50.11 -27.54 -43.28
N ARG A 519 -50.78 -28.06 -42.23
CA ARG A 519 -51.45 -29.37 -42.24
C ARG A 519 -52.52 -29.48 -43.32
N GLU A 520 -53.24 -28.41 -43.63
CA GLU A 520 -54.24 -28.40 -44.72
C GLU A 520 -53.61 -28.56 -46.12
N HIS A 521 -52.31 -28.33 -46.27
CA HIS A 521 -51.60 -28.40 -47.56
C HIS A 521 -50.74 -29.67 -47.71
N ILE A 522 -50.71 -30.56 -46.72
CA ILE A 522 -50.00 -31.84 -46.77
C ILE A 522 -51.06 -32.94 -46.94
N ALA A 523 -51.11 -33.56 -48.11
CA ALA A 523 -52.18 -34.47 -48.52
C ALA A 523 -52.14 -35.86 -47.88
N ASP A 524 -51.03 -36.24 -47.23
CA ASP A 524 -50.86 -37.59 -46.67
C ASP A 524 -50.80 -37.58 -45.12
N PRO A 525 -51.33 -38.62 -44.45
CA PRO A 525 -51.32 -38.70 -42.99
C PRO A 525 -49.89 -38.89 -42.47
N VAL A 526 -49.42 -37.93 -41.66
CA VAL A 526 -48.12 -38.03 -40.97
C VAL A 526 -48.19 -39.11 -39.89
N PRO A 527 -47.27 -40.09 -39.86
CA PRO A 527 -47.21 -41.10 -38.80
C PRO A 527 -46.82 -40.47 -37.46
N ILE A 528 -47.36 -41.01 -36.37
CA ILE A 528 -47.32 -40.40 -35.02
C ILE A 528 -45.96 -40.67 -34.31
N GLN A 529 -45.03 -41.41 -34.92
CA GLN A 529 -43.73 -41.76 -34.32
C GLN A 529 -42.55 -41.03 -34.98
N LEU A 530 -41.61 -40.57 -34.14
CA LEU A 530 -40.42 -39.79 -34.54
C LEU A 530 -39.52 -40.51 -35.57
N MET A 531 -39.56 -41.84 -35.62
CA MET A 531 -38.74 -42.65 -36.54
C MET A 531 -39.19 -42.52 -38.00
N ASP A 532 -40.43 -42.13 -38.26
CA ASP A 532 -40.97 -41.97 -39.62
C ASP A 532 -40.70 -40.57 -40.22
N MET A 533 -40.25 -39.60 -39.41
CA MET A 533 -39.89 -38.26 -39.90
C MET A 533 -38.61 -38.27 -40.74
N SER A 534 -37.66 -39.17 -40.48
CA SER A 534 -36.44 -39.30 -41.30
C SER A 534 -36.74 -39.87 -42.69
N VAL A 535 -37.72 -40.76 -42.79
CA VAL A 535 -38.18 -41.37 -44.06
C VAL A 535 -38.91 -40.32 -44.92
N VAL A 536 -39.76 -39.50 -44.31
CA VAL A 536 -40.43 -38.38 -45.01
C VAL A 536 -39.42 -37.32 -45.45
N ALA A 537 -38.37 -37.06 -44.66
CA ALA A 537 -37.31 -36.14 -45.03
C ALA A 537 -36.50 -36.63 -46.25
N SER A 538 -36.18 -37.93 -46.34
CA SER A 538 -35.50 -38.50 -47.51
C SER A 538 -36.36 -38.50 -48.78
N GLU A 539 -37.68 -38.65 -48.63
CA GLU A 539 -38.63 -38.65 -49.77
C GLU A 539 -38.81 -37.23 -50.37
N LEU A 540 -38.72 -36.20 -49.54
CA LEU A 540 -38.75 -34.79 -49.97
C LEU A 540 -37.47 -34.39 -50.71
N ASP A 541 -36.31 -34.90 -50.29
CA ASP A 541 -35.03 -34.68 -50.96
C ASP A 541 -35.02 -35.29 -52.37
N HIS A 542 -35.61 -36.48 -52.52
CA HIS A 542 -35.76 -37.14 -53.83
C HIS A 542 -36.71 -36.40 -54.79
N ARG A 543 -37.75 -35.73 -54.27
CA ARG A 543 -38.67 -34.90 -55.08
C ARG A 543 -38.09 -33.54 -55.46
N ALA A 544 -37.24 -32.96 -54.62
CA ALA A 544 -36.50 -31.74 -54.94
C ALA A 544 -35.49 -31.96 -56.08
N MET A 545 -34.82 -33.13 -56.12
CA MET A 545 -33.94 -33.50 -57.24
C MET A 545 -34.69 -33.69 -58.57
N LYS A 546 -35.93 -34.20 -58.54
CA LYS A 546 -36.73 -34.43 -59.76
C LYS A 546 -37.29 -33.16 -60.38
N THR A 547 -37.48 -32.10 -59.59
CA THR A 547 -38.01 -30.81 -60.06
C THR A 547 -36.92 -29.85 -60.56
N GLY A 548 -35.63 -30.16 -60.33
CA GLY A 548 -34.49 -29.44 -60.90
C GLY A 548 -34.01 -29.90 -62.28
N LEU A 549 -34.71 -30.85 -62.92
CA LEU A 549 -34.38 -31.37 -64.27
C LEU A 549 -35.34 -30.88 -65.37
N GLU A 550 -36.32 -30.03 -65.03
CA GLU A 550 -37.16 -29.29 -65.98
C GLU A 550 -37.01 -27.77 -65.77
N THR A 551 -35.78 -27.27 -65.92
CA THR A 551 -35.50 -25.86 -66.26
C THR A 551 -34.26 -25.79 -67.12
#